data_AF-A0AAU7TEB7-F1
#
_entry.id   AF-A0AAU7TEB7-F1
#
_cell.length_a   1.000
_cell.length_b   1.000
_cell.length_c   1.000
_cell.angle_alpha   90.00
_cell.angle_beta   90.00
_cell.angle_gamma   90.00
#
_symmetry.space_group_name_H-M   'P 1'
#
loop_
_entity.id
_entity.type
_entity.pdbx_description
1 polymer ?
#
loop_
_entity_poly.entity_id
_entity_poly.type
_entity_poly.pdbx_seq_one_letter_code
_entity_poly.pdbx_strand_id
1 'polypeptide(L)'
;MEPIADLMDEHVELLRLSNEIRVLLAAGDRVGVETKLAELGRRLAPHVRREERGVFAALKEQGDFAAEVRALEADHLAFDRALAELDIAAPDFDRQVRELLAELSLHIDRENLGIFPVTVVTLGAEGWETVFRAHNDAAVTVD
;
A
#
# COMPACT_ATOMS: atom_id res chain seq x y z
N MET A 1 -6.18 -13.54 14.55
CA MET A 1 -5.71 -12.48 13.63
C MET A 1 -5.31 -13.18 12.36
N GLU A 2 -5.80 -12.70 11.22
CA GLU A 2 -5.50 -13.25 9.90
C GLU A 2 -4.78 -12.15 9.11
N PRO A 3 -3.43 -12.03 9.21
CA PRO A 3 -2.70 -10.87 8.72
C PRO A 3 -2.95 -10.53 7.25
N ILE A 4 -3.10 -11.56 6.40
CA ILE A 4 -3.42 -11.37 4.99
C ILE A 4 -4.83 -10.82 4.80
N ALA A 5 -5.82 -11.30 5.55
CA ALA A 5 -7.18 -10.79 5.45
C ALA A 5 -7.23 -9.31 5.86
N ASP A 6 -6.54 -8.95 6.95
CA ASP A 6 -6.45 -7.55 7.41
C ASP A 6 -5.77 -6.64 6.36
N LEU A 7 -4.70 -7.10 5.70
CA LEU A 7 -4.06 -6.35 4.60
C LEU A 7 -4.99 -6.20 3.39
N MET A 8 -5.77 -7.24 3.05
CA MET A 8 -6.77 -7.17 1.98
C MET A 8 -7.91 -6.19 2.31
N ASP A 9 -8.36 -6.14 3.57
CA ASP A 9 -9.36 -5.17 4.01
C ASP A 9 -8.82 -3.73 3.89
N GLU A 10 -7.53 -3.53 4.16
CA GLU A 10 -6.89 -2.24 3.93
C GLU A 10 -6.81 -1.86 2.46
N HIS A 11 -6.53 -2.82 1.58
CA HIS A 11 -6.59 -2.59 0.13
C HIS A 11 -7.98 -2.13 -0.30
N VAL A 12 -9.05 -2.71 0.25
CA VAL A 12 -10.42 -2.26 -0.02
C VAL A 12 -10.60 -0.79 0.39
N GLU A 13 -10.11 -0.40 1.56
CA GLU A 13 -10.19 0.99 2.04
C GLU A 13 -9.33 1.96 1.21
N LEU A 14 -8.13 1.57 0.81
CA LEU A 14 -7.25 2.36 -0.07
C LEU A 14 -7.89 2.57 -1.46
N LEU A 15 -8.51 1.53 -2.03
CA LEU A 15 -9.24 1.61 -3.29
C LEU A 15 -10.50 2.48 -3.17
N ARG A 16 -11.22 2.40 -2.04
CA ARG A 16 -12.36 3.28 -1.75
C ARG A 16 -11.93 4.75 -1.71
N LEU A 17 -10.86 5.07 -0.97
CA LEU A 17 -10.30 6.44 -0.94
C LEU A 17 -9.85 6.89 -2.33
N SER A 18 -9.21 6.00 -3.10
CA SER A 18 -8.81 6.29 -4.49
C SER A 18 -10.02 6.62 -5.37
N ASN A 19 -11.15 5.94 -5.19
CA ASN A 19 -12.38 6.26 -5.91
C ASN A 19 -12.97 7.64 -5.49
N GLU A 20 -12.98 7.95 -4.20
CA GLU A 20 -13.40 9.27 -3.70
C GLU A 20 -12.56 10.40 -4.31
N ILE A 21 -11.24 10.21 -4.37
CA ILE A 21 -10.34 11.18 -5.00
C ILE A 21 -10.68 11.36 -6.48
N ARG A 22 -10.92 10.27 -7.22
CA ARG A 22 -11.33 10.35 -8.64
C ARG A 22 -12.62 11.13 -8.84
N VAL A 23 -13.60 10.96 -7.95
CA VAL A 23 -14.87 11.71 -7.99
C VAL A 23 -14.64 13.20 -7.76
N LEU A 24 -13.85 13.58 -6.75
CA LEU A 24 -13.51 14.97 -6.47
C LEU A 24 -12.73 15.61 -7.62
N LEU A 25 -11.79 14.85 -8.21
CA LEU A 25 -11.02 15.30 -9.36
C LEU A 25 -11.91 15.54 -10.59
N ALA A 26 -12.90 14.68 -10.83
CA ALA A 26 -13.89 14.87 -11.90
C ALA A 26 -14.79 16.10 -11.67
N ALA A 27 -15.02 16.47 -10.41
CA ALA A 27 -15.76 17.68 -10.03
C ALA A 27 -14.90 18.96 -10.04
N GLY A 28 -13.58 18.85 -10.25
CA GLY A 28 -12.64 19.97 -10.18
C GLY A 28 -12.33 20.44 -8.75
N ASP A 29 -12.69 19.67 -7.73
CA ASP A 29 -12.46 20.01 -6.32
C ASP A 29 -11.04 19.63 -5.88
N ARG A 30 -10.06 20.47 -6.24
CA ARG A 30 -8.65 20.23 -5.91
C ARG A 30 -8.38 20.25 -4.40
N VAL A 31 -9.09 21.07 -3.62
CA VAL A 31 -8.93 21.15 -2.16
C VAL A 31 -9.42 19.86 -1.50
N GLY A 32 -10.57 19.34 -1.97
CA GLY A 32 -11.06 18.04 -1.55
C GLY A 32 -10.09 16.91 -1.92
N VAL A 33 -9.53 16.93 -3.14
CA VAL A 33 -8.51 15.97 -3.58
C VAL A 33 -7.29 15.98 -2.66
N GLU A 34 -6.72 17.15 -2.36
CA GLU A 34 -5.56 17.28 -1.45
C GLU A 34 -5.86 16.71 -0.06
N THR A 35 -7.03 17.03 0.49
CA THR A 35 -7.47 16.51 1.79
C THR A 35 -7.52 14.98 1.80
N LYS A 36 -8.04 14.38 0.72
CA LYS A 36 -8.15 12.93 0.57
C LYS A 36 -6.82 12.24 0.25
N LEU A 37 -5.91 12.90 -0.45
CA LEU A 37 -4.54 12.40 -0.67
C LEU A 37 -3.75 12.37 0.64
N ALA A 38 -3.91 13.38 1.50
CA ALA A 38 -3.33 13.35 2.83
C ALA A 38 -3.92 12.21 3.68
N GLU A 39 -5.21 11.91 3.54
CA GLU A 39 -5.84 10.73 4.17
C GLU A 39 -5.27 9.42 3.63
N LEU A 40 -5.13 9.29 2.31
CA LEU A 40 -4.52 8.14 1.64
C LEU A 40 -3.11 7.88 2.17
N GLY A 41 -2.25 8.90 2.23
CA GLY A 41 -0.89 8.76 2.76
C GLY A 41 -0.85 8.30 4.22
N ARG A 42 -1.74 8.81 5.08
CA ARG A 42 -1.85 8.35 6.48
C ARG A 42 -2.27 6.90 6.61
N ARG A 43 -3.06 6.36 5.66
CA ARG A 43 -3.47 4.95 5.62
C ARG A 43 -2.40 4.05 5.01
N LEU A 44 -1.75 4.52 3.95
CA LEU A 44 -0.74 3.76 3.22
C LEU A 44 0.51 3.52 4.08
N ALA A 45 0.96 4.50 4.87
CA ALA A 45 2.16 4.36 5.68
C ALA A 45 2.14 3.16 6.69
N PRO A 46 1.11 2.95 7.53
CA PRO A 46 1.05 1.78 8.40
C PRO A 46 0.81 0.45 7.67
N HIS A 47 0.18 0.50 6.50
CA HIS A 47 -0.01 -0.66 5.63
C HIS A 47 1.34 -1.16 5.08
N VAL A 48 2.07 -0.28 4.38
CA VAL A 48 3.42 -0.53 3.84
C VAL A 48 4.36 -1.09 4.91
N ARG A 49 4.36 -0.50 6.12
CA ARG A 49 5.22 -0.97 7.22
C ARG A 49 4.95 -2.42 7.63
N ARG A 50 3.70 -2.88 7.57
CA ARG A 50 3.35 -4.26 7.94
C ARG A 50 3.73 -5.25 6.86
N GLU A 51 3.61 -4.86 5.60
CA GLU A 51 4.06 -5.69 4.48
C GLU A 51 5.58 -5.83 4.48
N GLU A 52 6.30 -4.71 4.51
CA GLU A 52 7.77 -4.68 4.44
C GLU A 52 8.43 -5.40 5.61
N ARG A 53 7.93 -5.19 6.83
CA ARG A 53 8.47 -5.86 8.03
C ARG A 53 7.91 -7.27 8.22
N GLY A 54 6.83 -7.62 7.54
CA GLY A 54 6.11 -8.88 7.68
C GLY A 54 6.27 -9.74 6.45
N VAL A 55 5.26 -9.74 5.58
CA VAL A 55 5.14 -10.65 4.43
C VAL A 55 6.37 -10.56 3.52
N PHE A 56 6.85 -9.36 3.22
CA PHE A 56 7.96 -9.14 2.30
C PHE A 56 9.30 -9.57 2.92
N ALA A 57 9.51 -9.29 4.21
CA ALA A 57 10.67 -9.79 4.93
C ALA A 57 10.71 -11.32 4.93
N ALA A 58 9.59 -11.97 5.28
CA ALA A 58 9.48 -13.42 5.34
C ALA A 58 9.72 -14.09 3.97
N LEU A 59 9.14 -13.54 2.89
CA LEU A 59 9.37 -14.06 1.54
C LEU A 59 10.83 -13.88 1.09
N LYS A 60 11.44 -12.72 1.34
CA LYS A 60 12.85 -12.48 1.00
C LYS A 60 13.79 -13.42 1.74
N GLU A 61 13.50 -13.78 2.99
CA GLU A 61 14.29 -14.74 3.77
C GLU A 61 14.22 -16.16 3.20
N GLN A 62 13.08 -16.57 2.64
CA GLN A 62 12.95 -17.85 1.93
C GLN A 62 13.69 -17.89 0.58
N GLY A 63 14.02 -16.73 0.02
CA GLY A 63 14.79 -16.58 -1.22
C GLY A 63 13.97 -16.62 -2.51
N ASP A 64 12.77 -17.20 -2.47
CA ASP A 64 11.80 -17.19 -3.57
C ASP A 64 11.09 -15.82 -3.64
N PHE A 65 10.74 -15.34 -4.84
CA PHE A 65 10.03 -14.07 -5.09
C PHE A 65 10.75 -12.79 -4.64
N ALA A 66 12.03 -12.86 -4.28
CA ALA A 66 12.76 -11.70 -3.76
C ALA A 66 12.88 -10.54 -4.77
N ALA A 67 12.83 -10.82 -6.08
CA ALA A 67 12.87 -9.78 -7.11
C ALA A 67 11.53 -9.05 -7.22
N GLU A 68 10.43 -9.80 -7.19
CA GLU A 68 9.06 -9.32 -7.20
C GLU A 68 8.77 -8.47 -5.96
N VAL A 69 9.18 -8.94 -4.78
CA VAL A 69 9.06 -8.18 -3.52
C VAL A 69 9.85 -6.86 -3.60
N ARG A 70 11.09 -6.87 -4.10
CA ARG A 70 11.87 -5.64 -4.26
C ARG A 70 11.23 -4.64 -5.23
N ALA A 71 10.48 -5.12 -6.23
CA ALA A 71 9.73 -4.24 -7.12
C ALA A 71 8.57 -3.56 -6.38
N LEU A 72 7.84 -4.29 -5.52
CA LEU A 72 6.78 -3.72 -4.69
C LEU A 72 7.32 -2.70 -3.65
N GLU A 73 8.46 -2.99 -3.02
CA GLU A 73 9.14 -2.02 -2.13
C GLU A 73 9.56 -0.75 -2.89
N ALA A 74 9.93 -0.88 -4.17
CA ALA A 74 10.22 0.28 -5.01
C ALA A 74 8.96 1.08 -5.35
N ASP A 75 7.83 0.40 -5.60
CA ASP A 75 6.52 1.04 -5.79
C ASP A 75 6.11 1.82 -4.52
N HIS A 76 6.29 1.25 -3.31
CA HIS A 76 6.03 1.94 -2.04
C HIS A 76 6.81 3.26 -1.91
N LEU A 77 8.12 3.22 -2.21
CA LEU A 77 8.96 4.40 -2.19
C LEU A 77 8.53 5.43 -3.24
N ALA A 78 8.07 4.98 -4.40
CA ALA A 78 7.54 5.86 -5.43
C ALA A 78 6.24 6.55 -4.98
N PHE A 79 5.35 5.84 -4.26
CA PHE A 79 4.13 6.43 -3.70
C PHE A 79 4.43 7.47 -2.64
N ASP A 80 5.34 7.18 -1.71
CA ASP A 80 5.74 8.13 -0.66
C ASP A 80 6.29 9.43 -1.27
N ARG A 81 7.18 9.32 -2.26
CA ARG A 81 7.72 10.47 -3.00
C ARG A 81 6.64 11.23 -3.76
N ALA A 82 5.79 10.52 -4.51
CA ALA A 82 4.72 11.13 -5.29
C ALA A 82 3.74 11.91 -4.41
N LEU A 83 3.41 11.39 -3.22
CA LEU A 83 2.56 12.08 -2.24
C LEU A 83 3.26 13.28 -1.60
N ALA A 84 4.56 13.21 -1.34
CA ALA A 84 5.33 14.30 -0.72
C ALA A 84 5.65 15.45 -1.69
N GLU A 85 5.81 15.16 -2.97
CA GLU A 85 6.22 16.12 -4.01
C GLU A 85 5.02 16.77 -4.73
N LEU A 86 3.81 16.26 -4.51
CA LEU A 86 2.61 16.71 -5.19
C LEU A 86 2.28 18.18 -4.85
N ASP A 87 2.12 19.02 -5.87
CA ASP A 87 1.74 20.43 -5.72
C ASP A 87 0.35 20.69 -6.33
N ILE A 88 -0.62 21.09 -5.48
CA ILE A 88 -1.99 21.43 -5.87
C ILE A 88 -2.07 22.58 -6.89
N ALA A 89 -1.09 23.50 -6.87
CA ALA A 89 -1.00 24.60 -7.80
C ALA A 89 -0.38 24.21 -9.15
N ALA A 90 0.22 23.02 -9.26
CA ALA A 90 0.86 22.58 -10.49
C ALA A 90 -0.17 22.43 -11.63
N PRO A 91 0.18 22.86 -12.86
CA PRO A 91 -0.68 22.68 -14.03
C PRO A 91 -1.04 21.23 -14.32
N ASP A 92 -0.17 20.30 -13.96
CA ASP A 92 -0.31 18.86 -14.21
C ASP A 92 -0.73 18.05 -12.98
N PHE A 93 -1.12 18.70 -11.89
CA PHE A 93 -1.63 18.08 -10.66
C PHE A 93 -2.65 16.96 -10.94
N ASP A 94 -3.69 17.25 -11.73
CA ASP A 94 -4.73 16.27 -12.07
C ASP A 94 -4.19 15.02 -12.76
N ARG A 95 -3.15 15.18 -13.60
CA ARG A 95 -2.51 14.07 -14.31
C ARG A 95 -1.70 13.23 -13.32
N GLN A 96 -0.87 13.88 -12.50
CA GLN A 96 -0.05 13.20 -11.48
C GLN A 96 -0.91 12.41 -10.49
N VAL A 97 -2.03 12.98 -10.03
CA VAL A 97 -2.99 12.28 -9.16
C VAL A 97 -3.57 11.05 -9.87
N ARG A 98 -3.99 11.15 -11.13
CA ARG A 98 -4.54 10.00 -11.87
C ARG A 98 -3.52 8.88 -12.05
N GLU A 99 -2.26 9.24 -12.35
CA GLU A 99 -1.15 8.30 -12.47
C GLU A 99 -0.88 7.60 -11.13
N LEU A 100 -0.74 8.35 -10.04
CA LEU A 100 -0.57 7.80 -8.69
C LEU A 100 -1.66 6.78 -8.33
N LEU A 101 -2.94 7.12 -8.55
CA LEU A 101 -4.05 6.23 -8.21
C LEU A 101 -4.15 5.00 -9.14
N ALA A 102 -3.64 5.10 -10.37
CA ALA A 102 -3.58 3.97 -11.30
C ALA A 102 -2.47 3.00 -10.89
N GLU A 103 -1.29 3.52 -10.57
CA GLU A 103 -0.17 2.70 -10.08
C GLU A 103 -0.49 2.05 -8.74
N LEU A 104 -1.15 2.76 -7.80
CA LEU A 104 -1.62 2.15 -6.55
C LEU A 104 -2.57 0.98 -6.79
N SER A 105 -3.51 1.11 -7.74
CA SER A 105 -4.42 0.02 -8.08
C SER A 105 -3.69 -1.19 -8.65
N LEU A 106 -2.70 -0.96 -9.53
CA LEU A 106 -1.90 -2.02 -10.13
C LEU A 106 -1.03 -2.74 -9.10
N HIS A 107 -0.45 -1.97 -8.17
CA HIS A 107 0.32 -2.50 -7.06
C HIS A 107 -0.53 -3.41 -6.16
N ILE A 108 -1.72 -2.94 -5.75
CA ILE A 108 -2.69 -3.73 -4.98
C ILE A 108 -3.07 -5.04 -5.72
N ASP A 109 -3.25 -4.98 -7.05
CA ASP A 109 -3.54 -6.18 -7.84
C ASP A 109 -2.37 -7.18 -7.83
N ARG A 110 -1.12 -6.70 -7.92
CA ARG A 110 0.08 -7.55 -7.85
C ARG A 110 0.20 -8.29 -6.52
N GLU A 111 -0.22 -7.65 -5.43
CA GLU A 111 -0.21 -8.26 -4.11
C GLU A 111 -1.37 -9.23 -3.92
N ASN A 112 -2.61 -8.74 -4.09
CA ASN A 112 -3.83 -9.52 -3.87
C ASN A 112 -3.90 -10.78 -4.73
N LEU A 113 -3.46 -10.69 -5.99
CA LEU A 113 -3.56 -11.79 -6.94
C LEU A 113 -2.23 -12.55 -7.11
N GLY A 114 -1.13 -12.01 -6.60
CA GLY A 114 0.21 -12.57 -6.72
C GLY A 114 0.82 -12.91 -5.36
N ILE A 115 1.42 -11.92 -4.72
CA ILE A 115 2.25 -12.14 -3.52
C ILE A 115 1.47 -12.74 -2.35
N PHE A 116 0.24 -12.31 -2.07
CA PHE A 116 -0.53 -12.82 -0.94
C PHE A 116 -0.95 -14.29 -1.10
N PRO A 117 -1.52 -14.74 -2.24
CA PRO A 117 -1.77 -16.16 -2.47
C PRO A 117 -0.52 -17.03 -2.36
N VAL A 118 0.61 -16.55 -2.92
CA VAL A 118 1.90 -17.24 -2.81
C VAL A 118 2.33 -17.38 -1.35
N THR A 119 2.29 -16.28 -0.60
CA THR A 119 2.62 -16.24 0.84
C THR A 119 1.85 -17.31 1.61
N VAL A 120 0.54 -17.44 1.36
CA VAL A 120 -0.32 -18.40 2.04
C VAL A 120 0.12 -19.85 1.82
N VAL A 121 0.63 -20.18 0.64
CA VAL A 121 1.00 -21.55 0.28
C VAL A 121 2.47 -21.87 0.54
N THR A 122 3.37 -20.87 0.56
CA THR A 122 4.82 -21.09 0.67
C THR A 122 5.40 -20.80 2.05
N LEU A 123 4.79 -19.92 2.86
CA LEU A 123 5.36 -19.59 4.16
C LEU A 123 5.24 -20.75 5.16
N GLY A 124 6.39 -21.12 5.72
CA GLY A 124 6.49 -22.01 6.88
C GLY A 124 6.22 -21.28 8.19
N ALA A 125 6.24 -22.02 9.31
CA ALA A 125 5.93 -21.48 10.63
C ALA A 125 6.81 -20.27 11.04
N GLU A 126 8.10 -20.30 10.74
CA GLU A 126 9.02 -19.19 11.04
C GLU A 126 8.67 -17.91 10.26
N GLY A 127 8.32 -18.06 8.98
CA GLY A 127 7.88 -16.93 8.15
C GLY A 127 6.58 -16.30 8.68
N TRP A 128 5.62 -17.14 9.07
CA TRP A 128 4.38 -16.66 9.68
C TRP A 128 4.60 -15.95 11.02
N GLU A 129 5.54 -16.41 11.84
CA GLU A 129 5.93 -15.70 13.08
C GLU A 129 6.45 -14.29 12.79
N THR A 130 7.26 -14.12 11.73
CA THR A 130 7.70 -12.79 11.27
C THR A 130 6.51 -11.90 10.88
N VAL A 131 5.55 -12.44 10.11
CA VAL A 131 4.33 -11.72 9.72
C VAL A 131 3.50 -11.32 10.94
N PHE A 132 3.23 -12.23 11.87
CA PHE A 132 2.45 -11.93 13.07
C PHE A 132 3.11 -10.86 13.94
N ARG A 133 4.43 -10.90 14.10
CA ARG A 133 5.17 -9.89 14.86
C ARG A 133 5.02 -8.50 14.25
N ALA A 134 5.20 -8.38 12.93
CA ALA A 134 5.04 -7.11 12.23
C ALA A 134 3.63 -6.53 12.38
N HIS A 135 2.61 -7.40 12.33
CA HIS A 135 1.21 -7.00 12.46
C HIS A 135 0.85 -6.53 13.88
N ASN A 136 1.38 -7.21 14.91
CA ASN A 136 1.15 -6.86 16.31
C ASN A 136 1.92 -5.59 16.74
N ASP A 137 3.15 -5.40 16.26
CA ASP A 137 3.94 -4.20 16.56
C ASP A 137 3.24 -2.92 16.08
N ALA A 138 2.56 -2.98 14.93
CA ALA A 138 1.80 -1.85 14.39
C ALA A 138 0.60 -1.46 15.28
N ALA A 139 -0.05 -2.44 15.92
CA ALA A 139 -1.20 -2.22 16.79
C ALA A 139 -0.83 -1.55 18.14
N VAL A 140 0.42 -1.71 18.60
CA VAL A 140 0.89 -1.14 19.89
C VAL A 140 1.31 0.33 19.76
N THR A 141 1.64 0.80 18.55
CA THR A 141 2.10 2.20 18.32
C THR A 141 0.99 3.26 18.28
N VAL A 142 -0.26 2.93 18.61
CA VAL A 142 -1.43 3.84 18.50
C VAL A 142 -2.08 4.16 19.86
N ASP A 143 -1.39 3.92 20.97
CA ASP A 143 -1.79 4.36 22.33
C ASP A 143 -0.94 5.53 22.84
#